data_AF-A0A9D3W9R3-F1
#
_entry.id   AF-A0A9D3W9R3-F1
#
_cell.length_a   1.000
_cell.length_b   1.000
_cell.length_c   1.000
_cell.angle_alpha   90.00
_cell.angle_beta   90.00
_cell.angle_gamma   90.00
#
_symmetry.space_group_name_H-M   'P 1'
#
loop_
_entity.id
_entity.type
_entity.pdbx_description
1 polymer ?
#
loop_
_entity_poly.entity_id
_entity_poly.type
_entity_poly.pdbx_seq_one_letter_code
_entity_poly.pdbx_strand_id
1 'polypeptide(L)' 'MALEQNSTILGEGHSTMRPPLFNGTNYSYWRTRMKLFIQVNYYEVWRIVTNGSSIPIKRVECVVVSKEKIE' A
#
# COMPACT_ATOMS: atom_id res chain seq x y z
N MET A 1 -20.60 23.58 -20.62
CA MET A 1 -19.83 23.56 -19.36
C MET A 1 -20.18 22.30 -18.63
N ALA A 2 -19.29 21.31 -18.63
CA ALA A 2 -19.46 20.10 -17.84
C ALA A 2 -18.21 19.95 -17.01
N LEU A 3 -18.32 20.16 -15.69
CA LEU A 3 -17.78 19.32 -14.62
C LEU A 3 -17.86 20.08 -13.28
N GLU A 4 -19.07 20.42 -12.84
CA GLU A 4 -19.32 20.79 -11.43
C GLU A 4 -20.44 19.93 -10.86
N GLN A 5 -20.33 18.62 -11.06
CA GLN A 5 -21.17 17.66 -10.37
C GLN A 5 -20.26 16.60 -9.74
N ASN A 6 -20.15 16.66 -8.41
CA ASN A 6 -20.08 15.53 -7.47
C ASN A 6 -19.02 15.53 -6.35
N SER A 7 -18.17 16.55 -6.18
CA SER A 7 -17.11 16.48 -5.14
C SER A 7 -17.61 16.14 -3.71
N THR A 8 -18.90 16.32 -3.42
CA THR A 8 -19.55 16.01 -2.14
C THR A 8 -20.25 14.63 -2.08
N ILE A 9 -20.43 13.92 -3.20
CA ILE A 9 -21.15 12.63 -3.28
C ILE A 9 -20.22 11.44 -3.02
N LEU A 10 -18.92 11.59 -3.31
CA LEU A 10 -17.92 10.58 -3.00
C LEU A 10 -17.29 10.92 -1.64
N GLY A 11 -17.66 10.17 -0.60
CA GLY A 11 -17.02 10.31 0.72
C GLY A 11 -15.49 10.24 0.64
N GLU A 12 -14.80 10.84 1.60
CA GLU A 12 -13.35 10.72 1.66
C GLU A 12 -12.92 9.25 1.75
N GLY A 13 -11.90 8.85 0.98
CA GLY A 13 -11.42 7.45 0.90
C GLY A 13 -11.87 6.65 -0.33
N HIS A 14 -12.59 7.27 -1.28
CA HIS A 14 -12.94 6.66 -2.57
C HIS A 14 -11.89 6.86 -3.69
N SER A 15 -10.86 7.68 -3.47
CA SER A 15 -9.78 7.87 -4.44
C SER A 15 -8.89 6.61 -4.53
N THR A 16 -8.56 6.19 -5.75
CA THR A 16 -7.59 5.10 -6.01
C THR A 16 -6.14 5.59 -6.04
N MET A 17 -5.93 6.89 -6.27
CA MET A 17 -4.61 7.53 -6.34
C MET A 17 -4.15 8.16 -5.01
N ARG A 18 -5.06 8.37 -4.06
CA ARG A 18 -4.74 9.00 -2.76
C ARG A 18 -5.00 8.03 -1.62
N PRO A 19 -4.15 8.01 -0.57
CA PRO A 19 -4.38 7.18 0.60
C PRO A 19 -5.72 7.51 1.26
N PRO A 20 -6.42 6.52 1.86
CA PRO A 20 -7.65 6.78 2.60
C PRO A 20 -7.36 7.62 3.85
N LEU A 21 -8.13 8.68 4.07
CA LEU A 21 -8.00 9.50 5.28
C LEU A 21 -8.53 8.74 6.51
N PHE A 22 -7.81 8.83 7.63
CA PHE A 22 -8.31 8.38 8.92
C PHE A 22 -8.94 9.56 9.67
N ASN A 23 -10.24 9.47 9.93
CA ASN A 23 -11.00 10.51 10.63
C ASN A 23 -11.23 10.19 12.13
N GLY A 24 -10.54 9.18 12.67
CA GLY A 24 -10.70 8.73 14.06
C GLY A 24 -11.86 7.76 14.30
N THR A 25 -12.69 7.48 13.29
CA THR A 25 -13.83 6.56 13.39
C THR A 25 -13.60 5.30 12.54
N ASN A 26 -14.31 4.21 12.88
CA ASN A 26 -14.31 2.95 12.13
C ASN A 26 -12.91 2.46 11.70
N TYR A 27 -12.02 2.31 12.69
CA TYR A 27 -10.63 1.88 12.47
C TYR A 27 -10.52 0.56 11.70
N SER A 28 -11.42 -0.40 11.95
CA SER A 28 -11.40 -1.70 11.25
C SER A 28 -11.56 -1.54 9.74
N TYR A 29 -12.53 -0.72 9.32
CA TYR A 29 -12.72 -0.39 7.91
C TYR A 29 -11.52 0.35 7.33
N TRP A 30 -11.07 1.42 8.01
CA TRP A 30 -9.94 2.22 7.55
C TRP A 30 -8.67 1.38 7.39
N ARG A 31 -8.35 0.53 8.38
CA ARG A 31 -7.21 -0.38 8.36
C ARG A 31 -7.26 -1.33 7.17
N THR A 32 -8.44 -1.87 6.87
CA THR A 32 -8.64 -2.77 5.72
C THR A 32 -8.40 -2.03 4.40
N ARG A 33 -8.95 -0.82 4.26
CA ARG A 33 -8.76 0.02 3.07
C ARG A 33 -7.31 0.46 2.88
N MET A 34 -6.62 0.84 3.97
CA MET A 34 -5.22 1.25 3.93
C MET A 34 -4.30 0.09 3.55
N LYS A 35 -4.55 -1.12 4.07
CA LYS A 35 -3.81 -2.33 3.65
C LYS A 35 -3.96 -2.56 2.14
N LEU A 36 -5.20 -2.51 1.63
CA LEU A 36 -5.46 -2.71 0.20
C LEU A 36 -4.81 -1.62 -0.66
N PHE A 37 -4.86 -0.36 -0.22
CA PHE A 37 -4.22 0.76 -0.93
C PHE A 37 -2.71 0.53 -1.10
N ILE A 38 -2.01 0.12 -0.03
CA ILE A 38 -0.58 -0.17 -0.06
C ILE A 38 -0.31 -1.40 -0.92
N GLN A 39 -1.12 -2.45 -0.82
CA GLN A 39 -0.98 -3.66 -1.65
C GLN A 39 -1.07 -3.36 -3.15
N VAL A 40 -2.04 -2.55 -3.57
CA VAL A 40 -2.29 -2.27 -4.99
C VAL A 40 -1.25 -1.30 -5.57
N ASN A 41 -0.84 -0.27 -4.82
CA ASN A 41 0.06 0.77 -5.33
C ASN A 41 1.54 0.50 -5.04
N TYR A 42 1.84 -0.21 -3.95
CA TYR A 42 3.18 -0.39 -3.41
C TYR A 42 3.42 -1.86 -3.02
N TYR A 43 3.04 -2.78 -3.92
CA TYR A 43 3.10 -4.23 -3.68
C TYR A 43 4.47 -4.70 -3.16
N GLU A 44 5.56 -4.19 -3.74
CA GLU A 44 6.93 -4.52 -3.32
C GLU A 44 7.23 -4.10 -1.88
N VAL A 45 6.76 -2.91 -1.47
CA VAL A 45 6.89 -2.42 -0.10
C VAL A 45 6.01 -3.23 0.84
N TRP A 46 4.77 -3.52 0.46
CA TRP A 46 3.87 -4.38 1.23
C TRP A 46 4.52 -5.74 1.50
N ARG A 47 5.09 -6.37 0.48
CA ARG A 47 5.75 -7.68 0.58
C ARG A 47 6.91 -7.68 1.56
N ILE A 48 7.74 -6.63 1.54
CA ILE A 48 8.87 -6.47 2.49
C ILE A 48 8.35 -6.28 3.92
N VAL A 49 7.30 -5.48 4.11
CA VAL A 49 6.72 -5.22 5.44
C VAL A 49 6.02 -6.47 6.00
N THR A 50 5.32 -7.25 5.18
CA THR A 50 4.55 -8.42 5.65
C THR A 50 5.38 -9.68 5.83
N ASN A 51 6.31 -9.94 4.92
CA ASN A 51 7.09 -11.18 4.93
C ASN A 51 8.41 -11.01 5.70
N GLY A 52 8.64 -9.81 6.25
CA GLY A 52 9.94 -9.38 6.74
C GLY A 52 10.91 -9.12 5.58
N SER A 53 12.04 -8.48 5.88
CA SER A 53 13.14 -8.31 4.94
C SER A 53 13.81 -9.67 4.62
N SER A 54 13.12 -10.54 3.89
CA SER A 54 13.68 -11.80 3.38
C SER A 54 14.36 -11.65 2.02
N ILE A 55 14.56 -10.41 1.56
CA ILE A 55 15.37 -10.11 0.37
C ILE A 55 16.63 -9.37 0.83
N PRO A 56 17.82 -9.99 0.77
CA PRO A 56 19.05 -9.26 0.99
C PRO A 56 19.24 -8.28 -0.18
N ILE A 57 19.00 -6.99 0.05
CA ILE A 57 19.31 -5.96 -0.94
C ILE A 57 20.81 -5.68 -0.83
N LYS A 58 21.64 -6.40 -1.58
CA LYS A 58 22.98 -5.90 -1.92
C LYS A 58 22.87 -5.13 -3.24
N ARG A 59 22.78 -3.80 -3.15
CA ARG A 59 23.01 -2.92 -4.32
C ARG A 59 24.48 -2.55 -4.38
N VAL A 60 25.33 -3.46 -4.88
CA VAL A 60 26.62 -3.15 -5.50
C VAL A 60 26.86 -4.24 -6.55
N GLU A 61 26.72 -3.86 -7.82
CA GLU A 61 27.23 -4.51 -9.04
C GLU A 61 27.27 -6.06 -9.08
N CYS A 62 26.28 -6.63 -9.79
CA CYS A 62 26.37 -7.87 -10.57
C CYS A 62 26.50 -9.27 -9.91
N VAL A 63 26.13 -9.50 -8.65
CA VAL A 63 25.85 -10.88 -8.19
C VAL A 63 24.62 -10.94 -7.29
N VAL A 64 23.55 -11.55 -7.79
CA VAL A 64 22.34 -11.88 -7.04
C VAL A 64 22.59 -13.18 -6.27
N VAL A 65 22.73 -13.09 -4.95
CA VAL A 65 22.75 -14.27 -4.07
C VAL A 65 21.50 -14.27 -3.21
N SER A 66 20.61 -15.21 -3.52
CA SER A 66 19.46 -15.59 -2.70
C SER A 66 19.96 -16.21 -1.40
N LYS A 67 19.44 -15.78 -0.25
CA LYS A 67 19.53 -16.60 0.97
C LYS A 67 18.17 -17.24 1.21
N GLU A 68 18.14 -18.54 1.02
CA GLU A 68 17.02 -19.39 1.42
C GLU A 68 16.92 -19.39 2.94
N LYS A 69 15.70 -19.24 3.44
CA LYS A 69 15.39 -19.43 4.85
C LYS A 69 15.15 -20.92 5.06
N ILE A 70 16.05 -21.57 5.78
CA ILE A 70 15.77 -22.85 6.45
C ILE A 70 14.97 -22.52 7.71
N GLU A 71 14.02 -23.41 8.01
CA GLU A 71 13.05 -23.44 9.13
C GLU A 71 11.67 -22.83 8.84
#